data_AF-G2E034-F1
#
_entry.id   AF-G2E034-F1
#
_cell.length_a   1.000
_cell.length_b   1.000
_cell.length_c   1.000
_cell.angle_alpha   90.00
_cell.angle_beta   90.00
_cell.angle_gamma   90.00
#
_symmetry.space_group_name_H-M   'P 1'
#
loop_
_entity.id
_entity.type
_entity.pdbx_description
1 polymer ?
#
loop_
_entity_poly.entity_id
_entity_poly.type
_entity_poly.pdbx_seq_one_letter_code
_entity_poly.pdbx_strand_id
1 'polypeptide(L)'
;MPKHCVARTSLSITYWLTAIIAAILLTACAVNPTFDEAQILAPVARTDLDRAAAAERQGKQREAADIYLQLAPRSPQPARAQLQLKALHAYLSAGRTSEAAKLVATLSAAPLTSLQHQLLRLEQADLALLSNHPKEAIAHLERMRSNALPKTFQVRRLGTLAFAQRLADRPIAAAESLAQLDRVLNGEDARLANQVSLVSALASLPQARLQTLARNGSGAMKGWAGAALALKGANASPERLKSSYRTWKDAHSGHPASPDLGNAYAEMLTGGYTDGDRVSVMLPRNGRFAAAAKAVREGIEAAKRADTSNRTPTLKFADSTNATRVTSLHAKAVQSGADYVIGPLEKPAVDALLRKRYLPLPTLALNEATHGDRRAENLFQFALSPENEATEAANTAFTMGSRRALILYPQGAWGNRMATAFRHQWRNLGGTLLGQATYNPRRSSYAATLRKLMADSSADLLFLVATAEPARRIYPHIQSLAPAGLKVVATSHVYSGRFDPARDRPLIGLYFVDIPWMLDRNADGPLSRQRLMGTSMSVAGPLARLYAMGIDAYRLAPHLTEMSRNRGAFYPGQTGGLSMDPLGRIKRQLTLARFTAQGPRPADEAPD
;
A
#
# COMPACT_ATOMS: atom_id res chain seq x y z
N MET A 1 -43.78 -70.19 -54.78
CA MET A 1 -43.72 -69.82 -53.35
C MET A 1 -42.39 -70.35 -52.82
N PRO A 2 -41.51 -69.56 -52.18
CA PRO A 2 -41.81 -68.70 -51.03
C PRO A 2 -41.27 -67.25 -51.13
N LYS A 3 -41.57 -66.50 -50.06
CA LYS A 3 -41.43 -65.04 -49.85
C LYS A 3 -39.96 -64.64 -49.63
N HIS A 4 -39.49 -63.59 -50.33
CA HIS A 4 -38.30 -62.84 -49.91
C HIS A 4 -38.74 -61.64 -49.06
N CYS A 5 -38.51 -61.76 -47.75
CA CYS A 5 -38.68 -60.68 -46.77
C CYS A 5 -37.30 -60.05 -46.55
N VAL A 6 -37.11 -58.78 -46.93
CA VAL A 6 -35.91 -58.01 -46.56
C VAL A 6 -36.22 -57.29 -45.26
N ALA A 7 -35.67 -57.77 -44.14
CA ALA A 7 -35.71 -57.08 -42.87
C ALA A 7 -34.71 -55.92 -42.89
N ARG A 8 -35.21 -54.67 -42.94
CA ARG A 8 -34.43 -53.48 -42.58
C ARG A 8 -34.27 -53.46 -41.07
N THR A 9 -33.06 -53.72 -40.58
CA THR A 9 -32.67 -53.39 -39.20
C THR A 9 -32.49 -51.87 -39.09
N SER A 10 -33.50 -51.19 -38.58
CA SER A 10 -33.40 -49.81 -38.10
C SER A 10 -32.59 -49.80 -36.80
N LEU A 11 -31.26 -49.68 -36.90
CA LEU A 11 -30.48 -49.22 -35.75
C LEU A 11 -30.91 -47.78 -35.46
N SER A 12 -31.61 -47.60 -34.34
CA SER A 12 -32.26 -46.34 -34.01
C SER A 12 -31.20 -45.27 -33.76
N ILE A 13 -31.32 -44.17 -34.50
CA ILE A 13 -30.56 -42.92 -34.32
C ILE A 13 -30.66 -42.41 -32.86
N THR A 14 -31.70 -42.81 -32.15
CA THR A 14 -31.92 -42.53 -30.73
C THR A 14 -30.85 -43.15 -29.82
N TYR A 15 -30.34 -44.36 -30.09
CA TYR A 15 -29.29 -44.95 -29.25
C TYR A 15 -27.91 -44.29 -29.42
N TRP A 16 -27.62 -43.78 -30.63
CA TRP A 16 -26.39 -43.01 -30.85
C TRP A 16 -26.48 -41.60 -30.27
N LEU A 17 -27.64 -40.96 -30.33
CA LEU A 17 -27.88 -39.66 -29.68
C LEU A 17 -27.84 -39.77 -28.15
N THR A 18 -28.39 -40.82 -27.54
CA THR A 18 -28.29 -41.01 -26.09
C THR A 18 -26.87 -41.37 -25.63
N ALA A 19 -26.11 -42.15 -26.41
CA ALA A 19 -24.70 -42.42 -26.11
C ALA A 19 -23.82 -41.17 -26.22
N ILE A 20 -24.07 -40.31 -27.22
CA ILE A 20 -23.35 -39.02 -27.38
C ILE A 20 -23.75 -38.03 -26.29
N ILE A 21 -25.03 -37.94 -25.93
CA ILE A 21 -25.49 -37.07 -24.82
C ILE A 21 -24.97 -37.58 -23.47
N ALA A 22 -24.91 -38.89 -23.24
CA ALA A 22 -24.31 -39.47 -22.03
C ALA A 22 -22.78 -39.23 -21.97
N ALA A 23 -22.07 -39.31 -23.10
CA ALA A 23 -20.65 -38.95 -23.17
C ALA A 23 -20.42 -37.46 -22.94
N ILE A 24 -21.28 -36.58 -23.47
CA ILE A 24 -21.22 -35.12 -23.26
C ILE A 24 -21.55 -34.77 -21.80
N LEU A 25 -22.54 -35.43 -21.19
CA LEU A 25 -22.92 -35.23 -19.78
C LEU A 25 -21.88 -35.79 -18.79
N LEU A 26 -21.16 -36.85 -19.15
CA LEU A 26 -20.02 -37.35 -18.37
C LEU A 26 -18.77 -36.47 -18.49
N THR A 27 -18.62 -35.71 -19.59
CA THR A 27 -17.56 -34.69 -19.72
C THR A 27 -17.93 -33.33 -19.10
N ALA A 28 -19.21 -33.06 -18.84
CA ALA A 28 -19.67 -31.79 -18.27
C ALA A 28 -19.37 -31.64 -16.76
N CYS A 29 -18.98 -32.72 -16.08
CA CYS A 29 -18.43 -32.68 -14.71
C CYS A 29 -16.90 -32.84 -14.67
N ALA A 30 -16.20 -32.71 -15.80
CA ALA A 30 -14.75 -32.68 -15.81
C ALA A 30 -14.26 -31.36 -15.19
N VAL A 31 -14.05 -31.39 -13.87
CA VAL A 31 -13.12 -30.51 -13.17
C VAL A 31 -11.88 -30.39 -14.04
N ASN A 32 -11.57 -29.19 -14.49
CA ASN A 32 -10.52 -28.92 -15.45
C ASN A 32 -9.18 -29.53 -14.93
N PRO A 33 -8.70 -30.66 -15.49
CA PRO A 33 -7.66 -31.51 -14.86
C PRO A 33 -6.27 -30.85 -14.82
N THR A 34 -6.14 -29.66 -15.42
CA THR A 34 -4.91 -28.88 -15.50
C THR A 34 -4.63 -28.02 -14.26
N PHE A 35 -5.59 -27.90 -13.33
CA PHE A 35 -5.48 -27.02 -12.16
C PHE A 35 -5.64 -27.73 -10.81
N ASP A 36 -5.82 -29.04 -10.78
CA ASP A 36 -5.99 -29.77 -9.52
C ASP A 36 -4.63 -29.99 -8.83
N GLU A 37 -4.32 -29.13 -7.86
CA GLU A 37 -3.13 -29.27 -7.02
C GLU A 37 -3.11 -30.63 -6.28
N ALA A 38 -4.27 -31.18 -5.92
CA ALA A 38 -4.34 -32.49 -5.27
C ALA A 38 -3.88 -33.61 -6.22
N GLN A 39 -4.22 -33.51 -7.51
CA GLN A 39 -3.73 -34.45 -8.52
C GLN A 39 -2.23 -34.27 -8.77
N ILE A 40 -1.73 -33.03 -8.85
CA ILE A 40 -0.30 -32.74 -9.01
C ILE A 40 0.52 -33.30 -7.84
N LEU A 41 -0.01 -33.20 -6.62
CA LEU A 41 0.67 -33.64 -5.39
C LEU A 41 0.30 -35.07 -4.96
N ALA A 42 -0.48 -35.82 -5.75
CA ALA A 42 -0.85 -37.20 -5.45
C ALA A 42 0.33 -38.15 -5.15
N PRO A 43 1.53 -37.98 -5.75
CA PRO A 43 2.71 -38.78 -5.40
C PRO A 43 3.34 -38.47 -4.03
N VAL A 44 2.86 -37.45 -3.31
CA VAL A 44 3.41 -37.00 -2.03
C VAL A 44 2.54 -37.54 -0.90
N ALA A 45 3.17 -38.06 0.16
CA ALA A 45 2.43 -38.56 1.32
C ALA A 45 1.56 -37.46 1.94
N ARG A 46 0.27 -37.76 2.11
CA ARG A 46 -0.72 -36.80 2.64
C ARG A 46 -0.34 -36.29 4.04
N THR A 47 0.22 -37.15 4.89
CA THR A 47 0.72 -36.78 6.23
C THR A 47 1.80 -35.72 6.20
N ASP A 48 2.68 -35.74 5.18
CA ASP A 48 3.73 -34.74 5.02
C ASP A 48 3.18 -33.39 4.55
N LEU A 49 2.21 -33.42 3.62
CA LEU A 49 1.51 -32.22 3.16
C LEU A 49 0.70 -31.58 4.30
N ASP A 50 0.01 -32.39 5.10
CA ASP A 50 -0.76 -31.92 6.26
C ASP A 50 0.13 -31.28 7.33
N ARG A 51 1.35 -31.81 7.53
CA ARG A 51 2.36 -31.22 8.42
C ARG A 51 2.82 -29.85 7.91
N ALA A 52 3.10 -29.70 6.62
CA ALA A 52 3.46 -28.41 6.04
C ALA A 52 2.31 -27.40 6.14
N ALA A 53 1.08 -27.81 5.81
CA ALA A 53 -0.12 -26.99 5.93
C ALA A 53 -0.44 -26.60 7.38
N ALA A 54 -0.16 -27.48 8.35
CA ALA A 54 -0.26 -27.15 9.77
C ALA A 54 0.75 -26.07 10.18
N ALA A 55 1.99 -26.12 9.69
CA ALA A 55 2.98 -25.08 9.92
C ALA A 55 2.54 -23.73 9.31
N GLU A 56 1.98 -23.71 8.10
CA GLU A 56 1.40 -22.50 7.48
C GLU A 56 0.25 -21.92 8.33
N ARG A 57 -0.69 -22.76 8.78
CA ARG A 57 -1.81 -22.35 9.64
C ARG A 57 -1.39 -21.82 11.01
N GLN A 58 -0.20 -22.18 11.48
CA GLN A 58 0.39 -21.68 12.73
C GLN A 58 1.28 -20.45 12.52
N GLY A 59 1.32 -19.87 11.32
CA GLY A 59 2.21 -18.75 10.98
C GLY A 59 3.69 -19.11 10.93
N LYS A 60 4.05 -20.39 10.94
CA LYS A 60 5.43 -20.90 10.86
C LYS A 60 5.86 -21.05 9.41
N GLN A 61 5.76 -19.96 8.65
CA GLN A 61 5.96 -19.94 7.20
C GLN A 61 7.34 -20.45 6.76
N ARG A 62 8.41 -20.10 7.49
CA ARG A 62 9.75 -20.65 7.21
C ARG A 62 9.82 -22.17 7.38
N GLU A 63 9.20 -22.70 8.44
CA GLU A 63 9.19 -24.14 8.71
C GLU A 63 8.40 -24.89 7.63
N ALA A 64 7.26 -24.34 7.20
CA ALA A 64 6.50 -24.87 6.07
C ALA A 64 7.36 -24.92 4.79
N ALA A 65 8.08 -23.84 4.47
CA ALA A 65 8.99 -23.82 3.33
C ALA A 65 10.06 -24.90 3.41
N ASP A 66 10.68 -25.07 4.58
CA ASP A 66 11.72 -26.07 4.80
C ASP A 66 11.15 -27.50 4.64
N ILE A 67 9.92 -27.77 5.11
CA ILE A 67 9.22 -29.05 4.90
C ILE A 67 8.98 -29.30 3.41
N TYR A 68 8.43 -28.32 2.67
CA TYR A 68 8.19 -28.47 1.23
C TYR A 68 9.49 -28.75 0.46
N LEU A 69 10.60 -28.10 0.82
CA LEU A 69 11.91 -28.32 0.20
C LEU A 69 12.54 -29.68 0.55
N GLN A 70 12.20 -30.26 1.70
CA GLN A 70 12.61 -31.64 2.03
C GLN A 70 11.86 -32.67 1.18
N LEU A 71 10.60 -32.39 0.83
CA LEU A 71 9.77 -33.28 0.01
C LEU A 71 10.14 -33.20 -1.47
N ALA A 72 10.43 -32.00 -1.98
CA ALA A 72 10.59 -31.75 -3.42
C ALA A 72 11.62 -32.66 -4.14
N PRO A 73 12.83 -32.92 -3.61
CA PRO A 73 13.80 -33.80 -4.26
C PRO A 73 13.32 -35.25 -4.41
N ARG A 74 12.45 -35.71 -3.50
CA ARG A 74 11.90 -37.07 -3.48
C ARG A 74 10.68 -37.25 -4.38
N SER A 75 10.13 -36.16 -4.91
CA SER A 75 8.95 -36.18 -5.77
C SER A 75 9.32 -36.11 -7.25
N PRO A 76 8.54 -36.73 -8.16
CA PRO A 76 8.69 -36.56 -9.60
C PRO A 76 8.18 -35.19 -10.06
N GLN A 77 8.46 -34.81 -11.31
CA GLN A 77 7.75 -33.69 -11.94
C GLN A 77 6.33 -34.13 -12.33
N PRO A 78 5.32 -33.23 -12.27
CA PRO A 78 5.37 -31.80 -11.89
C PRO A 78 5.28 -31.53 -10.37
N ALA A 79 5.12 -32.57 -9.53
CA ALA A 79 4.94 -32.43 -8.08
C ALA A 79 6.13 -31.71 -7.40
N ARG A 80 7.36 -32.01 -7.82
CA ARG A 80 8.59 -31.36 -7.33
C ARG A 80 8.54 -29.84 -7.50
N ALA A 81 8.22 -29.36 -8.70
CA ALA A 81 8.10 -27.94 -8.97
C ALA A 81 6.96 -27.30 -8.17
N GLN A 82 5.85 -28.02 -7.98
CA GLN A 82 4.73 -27.53 -7.16
C GLN A 82 5.16 -27.33 -5.70
N LEU A 83 5.85 -28.31 -5.10
CA LEU A 83 6.39 -28.19 -3.74
C LEU A 83 7.38 -27.02 -3.62
N GLN A 84 8.25 -26.83 -4.61
CA GLN A 84 9.15 -25.68 -4.66
C GLN A 84 8.41 -24.34 -4.77
N LEU A 85 7.31 -24.26 -5.53
CA LEU A 85 6.46 -23.07 -5.58
C LEU A 85 5.77 -22.80 -4.23
N LYS A 86 5.31 -23.84 -3.53
CA LYS A 86 4.76 -23.70 -2.17
C LYS A 86 5.83 -23.22 -1.19
N ALA A 87 7.05 -23.74 -1.28
CA ALA A 87 8.18 -23.25 -0.49
C ALA A 87 8.52 -21.79 -0.79
N LEU A 88 8.50 -21.40 -2.07
CA LEU A 88 8.72 -20.01 -2.49
C LEU A 88 7.67 -19.08 -1.87
N HIS A 89 6.39 -19.45 -1.98
CA HIS A 89 5.30 -18.69 -1.38
C HIS A 89 5.46 -18.53 0.15
N ALA A 90 5.83 -19.62 0.82
CA ALA A 90 6.05 -19.63 2.27
C ALA A 90 7.28 -18.78 2.67
N TYR A 91 8.37 -18.79 1.90
CA TYR A 91 9.50 -17.87 2.10
C TYR A 91 9.12 -16.40 1.90
N LEU A 92 8.37 -16.08 0.85
CA LEU A 92 7.88 -14.71 0.61
C LEU A 92 6.96 -14.23 1.74
N SER A 93 6.05 -15.10 2.20
CA SER A 93 5.17 -14.84 3.33
C SER A 93 5.93 -14.66 4.65
N ALA A 94 7.11 -15.28 4.78
CA ALA A 94 8.02 -15.11 5.90
C ALA A 94 8.93 -13.87 5.79
N GLY A 95 8.95 -13.17 4.65
CA GLY A 95 9.88 -12.07 4.36
C GLY A 95 11.29 -12.50 3.94
N ARG A 96 11.50 -13.79 3.62
CA ARG A 96 12.79 -14.38 3.24
C ARG A 96 13.11 -14.14 1.77
N THR A 97 13.34 -12.88 1.41
CA THR A 97 13.57 -12.44 0.03
C THR A 97 14.84 -13.05 -0.59
N SER A 98 15.91 -13.24 0.19
CA SER A 98 17.14 -13.85 -0.30
C SER A 98 16.96 -15.33 -0.67
N GLU A 99 16.31 -16.11 0.19
CA GLU A 99 15.99 -17.51 -0.09
C GLU A 99 14.99 -17.64 -1.23
N ALA A 100 13.97 -16.78 -1.25
CA ALA A 100 13.00 -16.72 -2.34
C ALA A 100 13.68 -16.43 -3.69
N ALA A 101 14.61 -15.48 -3.75
CA ALA A 101 15.34 -15.15 -4.98
C ALA A 101 16.16 -16.33 -5.51
N LYS A 102 16.84 -17.08 -4.62
CA LYS A 102 17.57 -18.31 -4.99
C LYS A 102 16.60 -19.37 -5.55
N LEU A 103 15.46 -19.55 -4.92
CA LEU A 103 14.47 -20.54 -5.35
C LEU A 103 13.78 -20.14 -6.67
N VAL A 104 13.56 -18.84 -6.91
CA VAL A 104 13.12 -18.31 -8.21
C VAL A 104 14.12 -18.65 -9.30
N ALA A 105 15.43 -18.49 -9.06
CA ALA A 105 16.46 -18.84 -10.04
C ALA A 105 16.41 -20.35 -10.40
N THR A 106 16.29 -21.22 -9.38
CA THR A 106 16.14 -22.67 -9.58
C THR A 106 14.88 -23.02 -10.37
N LEU A 107 13.72 -22.46 -9.99
CA LEU A 107 12.43 -22.70 -10.65
C LEU A 107 12.40 -22.16 -12.09
N SER A 108 13.08 -21.04 -12.36
CA SER A 108 13.13 -20.45 -13.70
C SER A 108 13.87 -21.33 -14.72
N ALA A 109 14.76 -22.22 -14.24
CA ALA A 109 15.46 -23.20 -15.08
C ALA A 109 14.79 -24.60 -15.09
N ALA A 110 13.76 -24.81 -14.27
CA ALA A 110 13.09 -26.10 -14.14
C ALA A 110 12.04 -26.31 -15.26
N PRO A 111 11.73 -27.57 -15.64
CA PRO A 111 10.57 -27.85 -16.49
C PRO A 111 9.29 -27.59 -15.68
N LEU A 112 8.57 -26.52 -16.02
CA LEU A 112 7.31 -26.14 -15.37
C LEU A 112 6.13 -26.36 -16.30
N THR A 113 4.98 -26.74 -15.74
CA THR A 113 3.72 -26.69 -16.49
C THR A 113 3.33 -25.24 -16.78
N SER A 114 2.42 -25.02 -17.73
CA SER A 114 1.89 -23.69 -18.05
C SER A 114 1.35 -22.96 -16.81
N LEU A 115 0.66 -23.67 -15.91
CA LEU A 115 0.15 -23.12 -14.66
C LEU A 115 1.28 -22.77 -13.68
N GLN A 116 2.24 -23.66 -13.49
CA GLN A 116 3.39 -23.42 -12.61
C GLN A 116 4.21 -22.21 -13.07
N HIS A 117 4.33 -21.98 -14.38
CA HIS A 117 4.91 -20.76 -14.92
C HIS A 117 4.11 -19.50 -14.55
N GLN A 118 2.77 -19.55 -14.56
CA GLN A 118 1.96 -18.40 -14.12
C GLN A 118 2.11 -18.16 -12.63
N LEU A 119 2.14 -19.22 -11.81
CA LEU A 119 2.38 -19.13 -10.37
C LEU A 119 3.75 -18.52 -10.07
N LEU A 120 4.80 -18.98 -10.75
CA LEU A 120 6.14 -18.42 -10.60
C LEU A 120 6.14 -16.92 -10.91
N ARG A 121 5.44 -16.46 -11.97
CA ARG A 121 5.34 -15.02 -12.28
C ARG A 121 4.65 -14.23 -11.18
N LEU A 122 3.61 -14.80 -10.57
CA LEU A 122 2.91 -14.16 -9.45
C LEU A 122 3.83 -14.02 -8.23
N GLU A 123 4.58 -15.07 -7.89
CA GLU A 123 5.55 -15.03 -6.78
C GLU A 123 6.77 -14.14 -7.09
N GLN A 124 7.22 -14.06 -8.36
CA GLN A 124 8.23 -13.09 -8.80
C GLN A 124 7.76 -11.64 -8.60
N ALA A 125 6.48 -11.37 -8.88
CA ALA A 125 5.90 -10.05 -8.62
C ALA A 125 5.89 -9.71 -7.12
N ASP A 126 5.53 -10.68 -6.26
CA ASP A 126 5.58 -10.48 -4.81
C ASP A 126 7.02 -10.28 -4.29
N LEU A 127 8.00 -11.02 -4.82
CA LEU A 127 9.42 -10.81 -4.52
C LEU A 127 9.89 -9.40 -4.93
N ALA A 128 9.51 -8.96 -6.13
CA ALA A 128 9.84 -7.63 -6.62
C ALA A 128 9.23 -6.54 -5.74
N LEU A 129 7.97 -6.69 -5.29
CA LEU A 129 7.32 -5.76 -4.36
C LEU A 129 8.02 -5.71 -2.99
N LEU A 130 8.38 -6.87 -2.43
CA LEU A 130 9.14 -6.96 -1.18
C LEU A 130 10.53 -6.32 -1.29
N SER A 131 11.09 -6.32 -2.51
CA SER A 131 12.39 -5.72 -2.84
C SER A 131 12.27 -4.26 -3.32
N ASN A 132 11.08 -3.65 -3.23
CA ASN A 132 10.79 -2.28 -3.65
C ASN A 132 11.05 -2.02 -5.16
N HIS A 133 10.67 -3.00 -6.01
CA HIS A 133 10.73 -2.96 -7.47
C HIS A 133 9.32 -3.05 -8.10
N PRO A 134 8.44 -2.03 -7.91
CA PRO A 134 7.06 -2.12 -8.39
C PRO A 134 6.93 -2.21 -9.92
N LYS A 135 7.86 -1.62 -10.70
CA LYS A 135 7.87 -1.73 -12.18
C LYS A 135 8.13 -3.16 -12.65
N GLU A 136 9.05 -3.86 -12.00
CA GLU A 136 9.34 -5.26 -12.28
C GLU A 136 8.13 -6.13 -11.95
N ALA A 137 7.50 -5.89 -10.79
CA ALA A 137 6.26 -6.57 -10.41
C ALA A 137 5.15 -6.38 -11.45
N ILE A 138 4.91 -5.15 -11.91
CA ILE A 138 3.95 -4.84 -12.99
C ILE A 138 4.29 -5.66 -14.24
N ALA A 139 5.56 -5.69 -14.66
CA ALA A 139 5.98 -6.41 -15.84
C ALA A 139 5.79 -7.93 -15.73
N HIS A 140 5.93 -8.53 -14.54
CA HIS A 140 5.58 -9.95 -14.34
C HIS A 140 4.07 -10.19 -14.45
N LEU A 141 3.27 -9.34 -13.81
CA LEU A 141 1.81 -9.46 -13.74
C LEU A 141 1.12 -9.20 -15.09
N GLU A 142 1.59 -8.23 -15.87
CA GLU A 142 1.08 -7.91 -17.20
C GLU A 142 1.35 -9.03 -18.21
N ARG A 143 2.47 -9.74 -18.06
CA ARG A 143 2.79 -10.90 -18.92
C ARG A 143 1.95 -12.13 -18.59
N MET A 144 1.32 -12.21 -17.41
CA MET A 144 0.45 -13.33 -17.08
C MET A 144 -0.76 -13.37 -18.01
N ARG A 145 -1.06 -14.53 -18.60
CA ARG A 145 -2.21 -14.69 -19.50
C ARG A 145 -3.49 -14.78 -18.69
N SER A 146 -4.37 -13.78 -18.77
CA SER A 146 -5.50 -13.58 -17.85
C SER A 146 -6.68 -14.52 -18.06
N ASN A 147 -6.92 -14.97 -19.31
CA ASN A 147 -8.09 -15.73 -19.72
C ASN A 147 -8.07 -17.23 -19.37
N ALA A 148 -6.91 -17.78 -18.99
CA ALA A 148 -6.78 -19.18 -18.58
C ALA A 148 -6.53 -19.37 -17.07
N LEU A 149 -6.50 -18.29 -16.29
CA LEU A 149 -6.23 -18.38 -14.85
C LEU A 149 -7.50 -18.73 -14.07
N PRO A 150 -7.42 -19.64 -13.08
CA PRO A 150 -8.42 -19.76 -12.04
C PRO A 150 -8.79 -18.41 -11.44
N LYS A 151 -10.07 -18.25 -11.11
CA LYS A 151 -10.64 -16.99 -10.60
C LYS A 151 -9.86 -16.43 -9.39
N THR A 152 -9.42 -17.31 -8.48
CA THR A 152 -8.60 -16.94 -7.32
C THR A 152 -7.27 -16.29 -7.72
N PHE A 153 -6.61 -16.77 -8.77
CA PHE A 153 -5.38 -16.18 -9.29
C PHE A 153 -5.64 -14.88 -10.06
N GLN A 154 -6.78 -14.76 -10.75
CA GLN A 154 -7.17 -13.48 -11.36
C GLN A 154 -7.34 -12.39 -10.29
N VAL A 155 -8.03 -12.71 -9.19
CA VAL A 155 -8.22 -11.81 -8.04
C VAL A 155 -6.88 -11.40 -7.44
N ARG A 156 -6.00 -12.38 -7.12
CA ARG A 156 -4.68 -12.09 -6.55
C ARG A 156 -3.83 -11.25 -7.52
N ARG A 157 -3.82 -11.59 -8.82
CA ARG A 157 -3.08 -10.84 -9.85
C ARG A 157 -3.54 -9.39 -9.94
N LEU A 158 -4.84 -9.14 -10.11
CA LEU A 158 -5.38 -7.80 -10.31
C LEU A 158 -5.21 -6.92 -9.07
N GLY A 159 -5.43 -7.48 -7.87
CA GLY A 159 -5.17 -6.77 -6.62
C GLY A 159 -3.70 -6.41 -6.44
N THR A 160 -2.79 -7.34 -6.74
CA THR A 160 -1.34 -7.11 -6.68
C THR A 160 -0.88 -6.10 -7.75
N LEU A 161 -1.49 -6.13 -8.94
CA LEU A 161 -1.20 -5.20 -10.01
C LEU A 161 -1.62 -3.78 -9.63
N ALA A 162 -2.82 -3.60 -9.08
CA ALA A 162 -3.29 -2.31 -8.59
C ALA A 162 -2.37 -1.75 -7.49
N PHE A 163 -1.92 -2.60 -6.56
CA PHE A 163 -0.94 -2.22 -5.54
C PHE A 163 0.40 -1.79 -6.13
N ALA A 164 0.96 -2.58 -7.05
CA ALA A 164 2.22 -2.28 -7.72
C ALA A 164 2.14 -0.97 -8.54
N GLN A 165 1.03 -0.76 -9.25
CA GLN A 165 0.78 0.47 -10.01
C GLN A 165 0.69 1.71 -9.11
N ARG A 166 0.08 1.61 -7.92
CA ARG A 166 0.11 2.69 -6.93
C ARG A 166 1.52 3.01 -6.46
N LEU A 167 2.30 1.99 -6.07
CA LEU A 167 3.70 2.19 -5.68
C LEU A 167 4.59 2.75 -6.81
N ALA A 168 4.18 2.55 -8.07
CA ALA A 168 4.82 3.13 -9.25
C ALA A 168 4.24 4.50 -9.66
N ASP A 169 3.42 5.13 -8.81
CA ASP A 169 2.77 6.42 -9.04
C ASP A 169 1.88 6.45 -10.31
N ARG A 170 1.12 5.36 -10.53
CA ARG A 170 0.17 5.19 -11.64
C ARG A 170 -1.28 4.98 -11.13
N PRO A 171 -1.89 5.97 -10.45
CA PRO A 171 -3.23 5.83 -9.85
C PRO A 171 -4.36 5.51 -10.85
N ILE A 172 -4.30 6.02 -12.09
CA ILE A 172 -5.31 5.71 -13.12
C ILE A 172 -5.24 4.22 -13.51
N ALA A 173 -4.03 3.71 -13.80
CA ALA A 173 -3.84 2.31 -14.12
C ALA A 173 -4.24 1.39 -12.96
N ALA A 174 -3.96 1.81 -11.71
CA ALA A 174 -4.42 1.11 -10.52
C ALA A 174 -5.95 1.04 -10.44
N ALA A 175 -6.64 2.15 -10.71
CA ALA A 175 -8.11 2.20 -10.75
C ALA A 175 -8.69 1.32 -11.88
N GLU A 176 -8.04 1.28 -13.04
CA GLU A 176 -8.42 0.37 -14.13
C GLU A 176 -8.27 -1.10 -13.74
N SER A 177 -7.17 -1.46 -13.07
CA SER A 177 -6.98 -2.82 -12.54
C SER A 177 -8.03 -3.19 -11.48
N LEU A 178 -8.42 -2.24 -10.63
CA LEU A 178 -9.50 -2.43 -9.65
C LEU A 178 -10.88 -2.51 -10.31
N ALA A 179 -11.11 -1.78 -11.40
CA ALA A 179 -12.35 -1.89 -12.20
C ALA A 179 -12.45 -3.25 -12.89
N GLN A 180 -11.31 -3.81 -13.34
CA GLN A 180 -11.26 -5.19 -13.84
C GLN A 180 -11.47 -6.20 -12.71
N LEU A 181 -10.89 -5.94 -11.53
CA LEU A 181 -11.07 -6.77 -10.34
C LEU A 181 -12.55 -6.83 -9.93
N ASP A 182 -13.26 -5.71 -9.97
CA ASP A 182 -14.69 -5.63 -9.63
C ASP A 182 -15.55 -6.65 -10.40
N ARG A 183 -15.22 -6.89 -11.67
CA ARG A 183 -15.95 -7.83 -12.56
C ARG A 183 -15.71 -9.30 -12.23
N VAL A 184 -14.59 -9.60 -11.56
CA VAL A 184 -14.23 -10.98 -11.18
C VAL A 184 -14.45 -11.25 -9.70
N LEU A 185 -14.82 -10.26 -8.89
CA LEU A 185 -15.17 -10.50 -7.49
C LEU A 185 -16.55 -11.16 -7.37
N ASN A 186 -16.72 -11.96 -6.31
CA ASN A 186 -17.99 -12.54 -5.92
C ASN A 186 -18.52 -11.81 -4.69
N GLY A 187 -19.83 -11.60 -4.62
CA GLY A 187 -20.48 -10.95 -3.48
C GLY A 187 -20.42 -9.43 -3.54
N GLU A 188 -21.46 -8.81 -3.02
CA GLU A 188 -21.62 -7.36 -3.05
C GLU A 188 -20.63 -6.66 -2.12
N ASP A 189 -20.36 -7.22 -0.94
CA ASP A 189 -19.41 -6.66 0.04
C ASP A 189 -17.98 -6.56 -0.52
N ALA A 190 -17.49 -7.63 -1.15
CA ALA A 190 -16.15 -7.65 -1.74
C ALA A 190 -16.02 -6.63 -2.88
N ARG A 191 -17.07 -6.51 -3.70
CA ARG A 191 -17.14 -5.49 -4.76
C ARG A 191 -17.17 -4.09 -4.16
N LEU A 192 -18.00 -3.84 -3.15
CA LEU A 192 -18.11 -2.55 -2.48
C LEU A 192 -16.76 -2.10 -1.88
N ALA A 193 -16.06 -2.98 -1.15
CA ALA A 193 -14.72 -2.69 -0.63
C ALA A 193 -13.69 -2.41 -1.74
N ASN A 194 -13.77 -3.15 -2.85
CA ASN A 194 -12.93 -2.90 -4.03
C ASN A 194 -13.26 -1.54 -4.68
N GLN A 195 -14.54 -1.17 -4.79
CA GLN A 195 -14.96 0.11 -5.35
C GLN A 195 -14.53 1.29 -4.48
N VAL A 196 -14.55 1.14 -3.14
CA VAL A 196 -13.95 2.12 -2.21
C VAL A 196 -12.47 2.31 -2.52
N SER A 197 -11.72 1.23 -2.73
CA SER A 197 -10.31 1.30 -3.09
C SER A 197 -10.09 1.96 -4.46
N LEU A 198 -10.97 1.69 -5.42
CA LEU A 198 -10.94 2.25 -6.78
C LEU A 198 -11.15 3.77 -6.75
N VAL A 199 -12.23 4.25 -6.12
CA VAL A 199 -12.50 5.69 -6.05
C VAL A 199 -11.47 6.41 -5.19
N SER A 200 -10.94 5.76 -4.14
CA SER A 200 -9.83 6.31 -3.36
C SER A 200 -8.57 6.50 -4.23
N ALA A 201 -8.23 5.52 -5.08
CA ALA A 201 -7.10 5.61 -5.99
C ALA A 201 -7.25 6.74 -7.03
N LEU A 202 -8.47 7.01 -7.48
CA LEU A 202 -8.75 8.16 -8.35
C LEU A 202 -8.76 9.48 -7.58
N ALA A 203 -9.31 9.50 -6.36
CA ALA A 203 -9.39 10.70 -5.53
C ALA A 203 -8.02 11.23 -5.10
N SER A 204 -6.97 10.38 -5.13
CA SER A 204 -5.58 10.80 -4.92
C SER A 204 -4.98 11.60 -6.08
N LEU A 205 -5.59 11.56 -7.27
CA LEU A 205 -5.18 12.39 -8.40
C LEU A 205 -5.37 13.87 -8.07
N PRO A 206 -4.55 14.76 -8.66
CA PRO A 206 -4.81 16.20 -8.66
C PRO A 206 -6.21 16.54 -9.14
N GLN A 207 -6.82 17.58 -8.57
CA GLN A 207 -8.21 17.94 -8.89
C GLN A 207 -8.40 18.23 -10.38
N ALA A 208 -7.52 19.04 -10.99
CA ALA A 208 -7.61 19.36 -12.41
C ALA A 208 -7.49 18.11 -13.31
N ARG A 209 -6.60 17.18 -12.97
CA ARG A 209 -6.41 15.92 -13.71
C ARG A 209 -7.64 15.01 -13.55
N LEU A 210 -8.20 14.91 -12.34
CA LEU A 210 -9.41 14.13 -12.08
C LEU A 210 -10.64 14.72 -12.79
N GLN A 211 -10.78 16.06 -12.80
CA GLN A 211 -11.82 16.76 -13.58
C GLN A 211 -11.68 16.51 -15.08
N THR A 212 -10.46 16.55 -15.59
CA THR A 212 -10.18 16.23 -17.01
C THR A 212 -10.60 14.80 -17.33
N LEU A 213 -10.27 13.83 -16.45
CA LEU A 213 -10.67 12.44 -16.63
C LEU A 213 -12.19 12.24 -16.58
N ALA A 214 -12.90 12.97 -15.70
CA ALA A 214 -14.35 12.91 -15.61
C ALA A 214 -15.07 13.57 -16.82
N ARG A 215 -14.46 14.58 -17.45
CA ARG A 215 -15.02 15.24 -18.65
C ARG A 215 -14.69 14.46 -19.92
N ASN A 216 -13.42 14.13 -20.11
CA ASN A 216 -12.84 13.68 -21.39
C ASN A 216 -12.47 12.19 -21.40
N GLY A 217 -12.60 11.49 -20.27
CA GLY A 217 -12.32 10.05 -20.20
C GLY A 217 -13.30 9.22 -21.03
N SER A 218 -12.98 7.93 -21.18
CA SER A 218 -13.77 6.98 -21.97
C SER A 218 -14.37 5.87 -21.11
N GLY A 219 -15.50 5.30 -21.56
CA GLY A 219 -16.14 4.13 -20.94
C GLY A 219 -16.49 4.33 -19.45
N ALA A 220 -16.43 3.24 -18.69
CA ALA A 220 -16.71 3.28 -17.24
C ALA A 220 -15.73 4.18 -16.46
N MET A 221 -14.50 4.39 -16.95
CA MET A 221 -13.52 5.20 -16.22
C MET A 221 -13.90 6.68 -16.15
N LYS A 222 -14.62 7.20 -17.15
CA LYS A 222 -15.23 8.53 -17.09
C LYS A 222 -16.18 8.65 -15.89
N GLY A 223 -17.06 7.66 -15.73
CA GLY A 223 -18.01 7.61 -14.61
C GLY A 223 -17.31 7.44 -13.26
N TRP A 224 -16.35 6.53 -13.16
CA TRP A 224 -15.56 6.36 -11.94
C TRP A 224 -14.81 7.63 -11.51
N ALA A 225 -14.29 8.41 -12.46
CA ALA A 225 -13.69 9.70 -12.16
C ALA A 225 -14.72 10.71 -11.63
N GLY A 226 -15.94 10.71 -12.17
CA GLY A 226 -17.07 11.48 -11.64
C GLY A 226 -17.44 11.10 -10.21
N ALA A 227 -17.55 9.79 -9.93
CA ALA A 227 -17.79 9.28 -8.57
C ALA A 227 -16.68 9.71 -7.60
N ALA A 228 -15.42 9.60 -8.03
CA ALA A 228 -14.28 10.02 -7.23
C ALA A 228 -14.26 11.54 -6.98
N LEU A 229 -14.71 12.38 -7.93
CA LEU A 229 -14.89 13.81 -7.69
C LEU A 229 -15.95 14.08 -6.63
N ALA A 230 -17.09 13.39 -6.68
CA ALA A 230 -18.16 13.50 -5.69
C ALA A 230 -17.70 13.08 -4.29
N LEU A 231 -16.74 12.15 -4.21
CA LEU A 231 -16.17 11.62 -2.97
C LEU A 231 -14.84 12.26 -2.57
N LYS A 232 -14.34 13.24 -3.34
CA LYS A 232 -13.02 13.83 -3.09
C LYS A 232 -13.07 14.82 -1.92
N GLY A 233 -12.10 14.65 -1.02
CA GLY A 233 -11.86 15.55 0.11
C GLY A 233 -11.48 14.74 1.34
N ALA A 234 -10.17 14.61 1.61
CA ALA A 234 -9.63 13.83 2.73
C ALA A 234 -10.14 14.32 4.11
N ASN A 235 -10.70 15.52 4.14
CA ASN A 235 -11.27 16.18 5.29
C ASN A 235 -12.67 16.73 4.99
N ALA A 236 -13.44 16.11 4.11
CA ALA A 236 -14.85 16.45 3.92
C ALA A 236 -15.71 16.00 5.12
N SER A 237 -16.86 16.63 5.33
CA SER A 237 -17.86 16.03 6.23
C SER A 237 -18.46 14.76 5.60
N PRO A 238 -18.66 13.68 6.39
CA PRO A 238 -19.25 12.43 5.90
C PRO A 238 -20.60 12.64 5.19
N GLU A 239 -21.47 13.49 5.73
CA GLU A 239 -22.79 13.77 5.15
C GLU A 239 -22.72 14.46 3.78
N ARG A 240 -21.76 15.37 3.58
CA ARG A 240 -21.54 15.99 2.27
C ARG A 240 -21.07 14.98 1.24
N LEU A 241 -20.20 14.04 1.63
CA LEU A 241 -19.73 12.98 0.72
C LEU A 241 -20.87 12.05 0.31
N LYS A 242 -21.69 11.61 1.27
CA LYS A 242 -22.86 10.77 1.02
C LYS A 242 -23.85 11.46 0.07
N SER A 243 -24.20 12.72 0.34
CA SER A 243 -25.14 13.46 -0.51
C SER A 243 -24.59 13.73 -1.92
N SER A 244 -23.33 14.16 -2.03
CA SER A 244 -22.68 14.41 -3.32
C SER A 244 -22.60 13.13 -4.17
N TYR A 245 -22.28 12.00 -3.55
CA TYR A 245 -22.27 10.71 -4.24
C TYR A 245 -23.65 10.27 -4.68
N ARG A 246 -24.68 10.43 -3.83
CA ARG A 246 -26.07 10.10 -4.19
C ARG A 246 -26.52 10.90 -5.41
N THR A 247 -26.30 12.22 -5.42
CA THR A 247 -26.60 13.06 -6.60
C THR A 247 -25.87 12.59 -7.86
N TRP A 248 -24.59 12.22 -7.74
CA TRP A 248 -23.86 11.66 -8.86
C TRP A 248 -24.44 10.31 -9.32
N LYS A 249 -24.79 9.42 -8.39
CA LYS A 249 -25.34 8.08 -8.68
C LYS A 249 -26.71 8.15 -9.35
N ASP A 250 -27.55 9.10 -8.95
CA ASP A 250 -28.88 9.34 -9.55
C ASP A 250 -28.75 9.77 -11.01
N ALA A 251 -27.78 10.64 -11.31
CA ALA A 251 -27.45 11.05 -12.68
C ALA A 251 -26.75 9.97 -13.52
N HIS A 252 -26.28 8.88 -12.91
CA HIS A 252 -25.52 7.80 -13.55
C HIS A 252 -26.11 6.41 -13.18
N SER A 253 -27.42 6.24 -13.38
CA SER A 253 -28.16 5.03 -12.98
C SER A 253 -27.57 3.73 -13.54
N GLY A 254 -27.14 3.71 -14.81
CA GLY A 254 -26.54 2.54 -15.48
C GLY A 254 -25.05 2.28 -15.20
N HIS A 255 -24.39 3.08 -14.36
CA HIS A 255 -22.98 2.88 -14.03
C HIS A 255 -22.80 1.73 -13.01
N PRO A 256 -21.74 0.89 -13.11
CA PRO A 256 -21.51 -0.27 -12.22
C PRO A 256 -21.20 0.05 -10.74
N ALA A 257 -21.20 1.32 -10.36
CA ALA A 257 -20.90 1.75 -9.00
C ALA A 257 -22.07 1.44 -8.06
N SER A 258 -21.77 0.84 -6.91
CA SER A 258 -22.77 0.47 -5.91
C SER A 258 -23.50 1.71 -5.37
N PRO A 259 -24.83 1.68 -5.17
CA PRO A 259 -25.54 2.73 -4.46
C PRO A 259 -24.96 3.03 -3.06
N ASP A 260 -24.39 2.01 -2.39
CA ASP A 260 -23.85 2.12 -1.03
C ASP A 260 -22.42 2.66 -0.95
N LEU A 261 -21.77 2.88 -2.09
CA LEU A 261 -20.37 3.31 -2.14
C LEU A 261 -20.13 4.62 -1.37
N GLY A 262 -21.05 5.58 -1.43
CA GLY A 262 -20.93 6.82 -0.67
C GLY A 262 -20.99 6.60 0.85
N ASN A 263 -21.81 5.66 1.31
CA ASN A 263 -21.90 5.28 2.72
C ASN A 263 -20.64 4.54 3.15
N ALA A 264 -20.20 3.54 2.39
CA ALA A 264 -18.99 2.76 2.69
C ALA A 264 -17.74 3.64 2.72
N TYR A 265 -17.62 4.58 1.77
CA TYR A 265 -16.51 5.54 1.75
C TYR A 265 -16.54 6.48 2.95
N ALA A 266 -17.72 6.94 3.37
CA ALA A 266 -17.89 7.79 4.53
C ALA A 266 -17.63 7.05 5.86
N GLU A 267 -18.12 5.81 5.98
CA GLU A 267 -17.92 4.94 7.16
C GLU A 267 -16.44 4.62 7.37
N MET A 268 -15.75 4.33 6.26
CA MET A 268 -14.30 4.18 6.25
C MET A 268 -13.66 5.39 6.93
N LEU A 269 -14.04 6.62 6.57
CA LEU A 269 -13.51 7.86 7.18
C LEU A 269 -14.00 8.12 8.62
N THR A 270 -15.04 7.45 9.13
CA THR A 270 -15.45 7.58 10.53
C THR A 270 -14.85 6.51 11.44
N GLY A 271 -14.33 5.42 10.87
CA GLY A 271 -13.48 4.46 11.56
C GLY A 271 -13.89 3.00 11.40
N GLY A 272 -15.14 2.70 11.03
CA GLY A 272 -15.58 1.33 10.73
C GLY A 272 -15.66 0.36 11.93
N TYR A 273 -15.82 0.88 13.15
CA TYR A 273 -15.98 0.07 14.37
C TYR A 273 -17.41 -0.49 14.51
N THR A 274 -17.52 -1.57 15.28
CA THR A 274 -18.80 -2.14 15.72
C THR A 274 -19.13 -1.67 17.14
N ASP A 275 -20.41 -1.62 17.48
CA ASP A 275 -20.82 -1.29 18.85
C ASP A 275 -20.25 -2.30 19.85
N GLY A 276 -19.70 -1.79 20.95
CA GLY A 276 -19.03 -2.58 21.98
C GLY A 276 -17.54 -2.88 21.75
N ASP A 277 -16.98 -2.54 20.59
CA ASP A 277 -15.55 -2.76 20.29
C ASP A 277 -14.64 -2.13 21.35
N ARG A 278 -13.53 -2.81 21.65
CA ARG A 278 -12.55 -2.40 22.66
C ARG A 278 -11.16 -2.30 22.05
N VAL A 279 -10.55 -1.12 22.15
CA VAL A 279 -9.20 -0.84 21.63
C VAL A 279 -8.23 -0.61 22.77
N SER A 280 -7.17 -1.43 22.85
CA SER A 280 -6.04 -1.18 23.75
C SER A 280 -4.99 -0.32 23.06
N VAL A 281 -4.66 0.83 23.66
CA VAL A 281 -3.69 1.79 23.09
C VAL A 281 -2.42 1.80 23.94
N MET A 282 -1.31 1.34 23.37
CA MET A 282 -0.02 1.15 24.05
C MET A 282 0.97 2.26 23.66
N LEU A 283 0.99 3.35 24.42
CA LEU A 283 1.83 4.52 24.13
C LEU A 283 2.75 4.85 25.32
N PRO A 284 4.03 5.23 25.09
CA PRO A 284 4.93 5.59 26.17
C PRO A 284 4.50 6.92 26.78
N ARG A 285 4.40 6.98 28.11
CA ARG A 285 4.07 8.23 28.84
C ARG A 285 5.27 9.11 29.09
N ASN A 286 6.47 8.52 29.19
CA ASN A 286 7.69 9.21 29.58
C ASN A 286 8.85 8.96 28.59
N GLY A 287 9.98 9.64 28.82
CA GLY A 287 11.19 9.51 28.01
C GLY A 287 11.12 10.27 26.68
N ARG A 288 12.08 10.00 25.79
CA ARG A 288 12.26 10.75 24.52
C ARG A 288 11.07 10.70 23.56
N PHE A 289 10.17 9.72 23.72
CA PHE A 289 9.00 9.54 22.86
C PHE A 289 7.71 10.10 23.48
N ALA A 290 7.73 10.66 24.69
CA ALA A 290 6.53 11.15 25.38
C ALA A 290 5.77 12.21 24.58
N ALA A 291 6.46 13.20 24.01
CA ALA A 291 5.84 14.24 23.19
C ALA A 291 5.20 13.68 21.91
N ALA A 292 5.89 12.73 21.26
CA ALA A 292 5.38 12.04 20.08
C ALA A 292 4.14 11.19 20.41
N ALA A 293 4.19 10.43 21.50
CA ALA A 293 3.10 9.62 21.99
C ALA A 293 1.87 10.45 22.39
N LYS A 294 2.09 11.61 23.03
CA LYS A 294 1.03 12.58 23.34
C LYS A 294 0.33 13.06 22.06
N ALA A 295 1.09 13.44 21.03
CA ALA A 295 0.51 13.88 19.75
C ALA A 295 -0.32 12.77 19.09
N VAL A 296 0.19 11.54 19.05
CA VAL A 296 -0.56 10.38 18.52
C VAL A 296 -1.84 10.14 19.33
N ARG A 297 -1.76 10.13 20.67
CA ARG A 297 -2.91 9.95 21.55
C ARG A 297 -4.00 10.97 21.26
N GLU A 298 -3.64 12.25 21.17
CA GLU A 298 -4.59 13.32 20.89
C GLU A 298 -5.24 13.18 19.52
N GLY A 299 -4.49 12.68 18.51
CA GLY A 299 -5.03 12.34 17.20
C GLY A 299 -6.08 11.21 17.25
N ILE A 300 -5.81 10.14 18.01
CA ILE A 300 -6.74 9.03 18.24
C ILE A 300 -8.02 9.55 18.93
N GLU A 301 -7.86 10.33 20.00
CA GLU A 301 -8.99 10.89 20.76
C GLU A 301 -9.80 11.88 19.92
N ALA A 302 -9.17 12.65 19.03
CA ALA A 302 -9.86 13.53 18.09
C ALA A 302 -10.65 12.74 17.05
N ALA A 303 -10.07 11.68 16.49
CA ALA A 303 -10.76 10.82 15.53
C ALA A 303 -12.00 10.18 16.16
N LYS A 304 -11.89 9.66 17.39
CA LYS A 304 -13.03 9.15 18.15
C LYS A 304 -14.11 10.20 18.39
N ARG A 305 -13.75 11.45 18.75
CA ARG A 305 -14.73 12.53 18.95
C ARG A 305 -15.42 12.96 17.64
N ALA A 306 -14.75 12.81 16.51
CA ALA A 306 -15.29 13.15 15.19
C ALA A 306 -16.10 12.00 14.55
N ASP A 307 -16.10 10.81 15.16
CA ASP A 307 -16.81 9.64 14.68
C ASP A 307 -18.32 9.79 14.94
N THR A 308 -19.07 10.06 13.88
CA THR A 308 -20.52 10.27 13.93
C THR A 308 -21.32 8.98 13.70
N SER A 309 -20.66 7.80 13.69
CA SER A 309 -21.31 6.52 13.39
C SER A 309 -22.15 5.97 14.56
N ASN A 310 -22.06 6.60 15.74
CA ASN A 310 -22.58 6.11 17.03
C ASN A 310 -22.04 4.74 17.46
N ARG A 311 -21.01 4.21 16.77
CA ARG A 311 -20.37 2.90 17.04
C ARG A 311 -18.95 3.08 17.54
N THR A 312 -18.71 4.05 18.43
CA THR A 312 -17.35 4.39 18.87
C THR A 312 -16.81 3.34 19.85
N PRO A 313 -15.57 2.87 19.71
CA PRO A 313 -15.01 1.86 20.60
C PRO A 313 -14.63 2.42 21.97
N THR A 314 -14.53 1.55 22.97
CA THR A 314 -13.91 1.89 24.26
C THR A 314 -12.40 1.90 24.11
N LEU A 315 -11.75 3.01 24.48
CA LEU A 315 -10.29 3.16 24.41
C LEU A 315 -9.66 2.92 25.78
N LYS A 316 -8.70 2.00 25.89
CA LYS A 316 -7.93 1.73 27.10
C LYS A 316 -6.45 2.01 26.89
N PHE A 317 -5.98 3.15 27.43
CA PHE A 317 -4.59 3.57 27.31
C PHE A 317 -3.68 2.91 28.35
N ALA A 318 -2.67 2.19 27.87
CA ALA A 318 -1.62 1.57 28.66
C ALA A 318 -0.28 2.26 28.41
N ASP A 319 0.47 2.49 29.50
CA ASP A 319 1.83 3.01 29.42
C ASP A 319 2.79 1.93 28.92
N SER A 320 3.27 2.10 27.70
CA SER A 320 4.26 1.21 27.08
C SER A 320 5.70 1.70 27.22
N THR A 321 5.98 2.64 28.13
CA THR A 321 7.36 3.03 28.47
C THR A 321 8.14 1.78 28.87
N ASN A 322 9.22 1.49 28.15
CA ASN A 322 10.05 0.28 28.19
C ASN A 322 9.51 -0.90 27.36
N ALA A 323 10.29 -1.27 26.34
CA ALA A 323 10.01 -2.34 25.40
C ALA A 323 9.79 -3.73 26.04
N THR A 324 10.35 -4.02 27.20
CA THR A 324 10.17 -5.33 27.86
C THR A 324 8.72 -5.57 28.32
N ARG A 325 7.95 -4.49 28.54
CA ARG A 325 6.57 -4.56 29.03
C ARG A 325 5.56 -4.81 27.92
N VAL A 326 5.89 -4.56 26.65
CA VAL A 326 4.90 -4.59 25.57
C VAL A 326 4.24 -5.95 25.40
N THR A 327 4.99 -7.05 25.60
CA THR A 327 4.45 -8.40 25.51
C THR A 327 3.44 -8.70 26.61
N SER A 328 3.70 -8.26 27.86
CA SER A 328 2.75 -8.45 28.95
C SER A 328 1.54 -7.53 28.83
N LEU A 329 1.72 -6.30 28.31
CA LEU A 329 0.61 -5.41 27.98
C LEU A 329 -0.30 -6.01 26.90
N HIS A 330 0.28 -6.63 25.87
CA HIS A 330 -0.48 -7.34 24.83
C HIS A 330 -1.28 -8.50 25.42
N ALA A 331 -0.66 -9.35 26.23
CA ALA A 331 -1.37 -10.42 26.93
C ALA A 331 -2.51 -9.89 27.81
N LYS A 332 -2.32 -8.76 28.50
CA LYS A 332 -3.38 -8.11 29.29
C LYS A 332 -4.51 -7.56 28.42
N ALA A 333 -4.22 -7.07 27.21
CA ALA A 333 -5.24 -6.64 26.26
C ALA A 333 -6.13 -7.82 25.83
N VAL A 334 -5.51 -8.96 25.52
CA VAL A 334 -6.22 -10.23 25.23
C VAL A 334 -7.13 -10.62 26.39
N GLN A 335 -6.60 -10.66 27.62
CA GLN A 335 -7.38 -11.01 28.82
C GLN A 335 -8.50 -10.02 29.12
N SER A 336 -8.34 -8.74 28.76
CA SER A 336 -9.38 -7.72 28.92
C SER A 336 -10.45 -7.77 27.83
N GLY A 337 -10.36 -8.71 26.89
CA GLY A 337 -11.26 -8.83 25.74
C GLY A 337 -11.19 -7.62 24.81
N ALA A 338 -9.99 -7.10 24.53
CA ALA A 338 -9.79 -6.11 23.49
C ALA A 338 -9.91 -6.76 22.11
N ASP A 339 -10.50 -6.06 21.14
CA ASP A 339 -10.63 -6.50 19.76
C ASP A 339 -9.43 -6.05 18.92
N TYR A 340 -8.87 -4.88 19.26
CA TYR A 340 -7.75 -4.28 18.53
C TYR A 340 -6.68 -3.71 19.47
N VAL A 341 -5.45 -3.66 18.99
CA VAL A 341 -4.33 -2.98 19.66
C VAL A 341 -3.73 -1.91 18.75
N ILE A 342 -3.55 -0.70 19.28
CA ILE A 342 -2.79 0.38 18.62
C ILE A 342 -1.52 0.65 19.44
N GLY A 343 -0.37 0.59 18.79
CA GLY A 343 0.96 0.64 19.42
C GLY A 343 1.67 -0.71 19.41
N PRO A 344 2.95 -0.76 19.83
CA PRO A 344 3.72 0.30 20.47
C PRO A 344 4.31 1.32 19.49
N LEU A 345 4.94 2.37 20.03
CA LEU A 345 5.65 3.40 19.26
C LEU A 345 7.18 3.18 19.19
N GLU A 346 7.78 2.52 20.17
CA GLU A 346 9.24 2.33 20.23
C GLU A 346 9.68 1.12 19.39
N LYS A 347 10.70 1.29 18.52
CA LYS A 347 11.22 0.20 17.67
C LYS A 347 11.55 -1.09 18.44
N PRO A 348 12.26 -1.06 19.59
CA PRO A 348 12.55 -2.30 20.33
C PRO A 348 11.30 -3.02 20.84
N ALA A 349 10.21 -2.28 21.09
CA ALA A 349 8.93 -2.87 21.47
C ALA A 349 8.23 -3.53 20.27
N VAL A 350 8.30 -2.91 19.08
CA VAL A 350 7.83 -3.54 17.83
C VAL A 350 8.60 -4.83 17.56
N ASP A 351 9.93 -4.82 17.71
CA ASP A 351 10.77 -6.01 17.54
C ASP A 351 10.40 -7.13 18.55
N ALA A 352 9.99 -6.77 19.76
CA ALA A 352 9.54 -7.73 20.77
C ALA A 352 8.24 -8.43 20.38
N LEU A 353 7.27 -7.70 19.82
CA LEU A 353 6.04 -8.29 19.29
C LEU A 353 6.31 -9.13 18.03
N LEU A 354 7.17 -8.66 17.13
CA LEU A 354 7.51 -9.35 15.89
C LEU A 354 8.12 -10.75 16.15
N ARG A 355 8.84 -10.93 17.27
CA ARG A 355 9.39 -12.24 17.67
C ARG A 355 8.33 -13.28 18.01
N LYS A 356 7.08 -12.89 18.31
CA LYS A 356 6.00 -13.83 18.64
C LYS A 356 5.49 -14.62 17.45
N ARG A 357 5.76 -14.19 16.21
CA ARG A 357 5.28 -14.76 14.93
C ARG A 357 3.76 -14.77 14.73
N TYR A 358 2.98 -14.80 15.80
CA TYR A 358 1.53 -14.71 15.82
C TYR A 358 1.09 -13.88 17.02
N LEU A 359 0.13 -12.98 16.80
CA LEU A 359 -0.56 -12.24 17.86
C LEU A 359 -2.06 -12.61 17.86
N PRO A 360 -2.67 -12.89 19.02
CA PRO A 360 -4.11 -13.19 19.08
C PRO A 360 -5.02 -12.05 18.62
N LEU A 361 -4.54 -10.80 18.68
CA LEU A 361 -5.29 -9.61 18.31
C LEU A 361 -4.62 -8.87 17.14
N PRO A 362 -5.40 -8.36 16.17
CA PRO A 362 -4.91 -7.38 15.20
C PRO A 362 -4.24 -6.19 15.93
N THR A 363 -2.96 -6.00 15.65
CA THR A 363 -2.10 -5.05 16.36
C THR A 363 -1.43 -4.11 15.36
N LEU A 364 -1.75 -2.82 15.41
CA LEU A 364 -1.10 -1.78 14.61
C LEU A 364 0.05 -1.14 15.41
N ALA A 365 1.25 -1.64 15.22
CA ALA A 365 2.46 -0.96 15.69
C ALA A 365 2.63 0.38 14.98
N LEU A 366 2.99 1.42 15.74
CA LEU A 366 3.16 2.79 15.25
C LEU A 366 4.63 3.09 14.89
N ASN A 367 5.35 2.04 14.53
CA ASN A 367 6.71 2.10 14.02
C ASN A 367 6.99 0.84 13.20
N GLU A 368 8.12 0.83 12.50
CA GLU A 368 8.63 -0.34 11.82
C GLU A 368 9.75 -0.99 12.65
N ALA A 369 9.78 -2.32 12.62
CA ALA A 369 10.82 -3.16 13.20
C ALA A 369 12.20 -2.88 12.59
N THR A 370 13.25 -3.20 13.34
CA THR A 370 14.63 -3.03 12.86
C THR A 370 15.03 -4.11 11.85
N HIS A 371 14.43 -5.30 11.96
CA HIS A 371 14.64 -6.41 11.03
C HIS A 371 13.46 -6.53 10.07
N GLY A 372 13.53 -5.81 8.95
CA GLY A 372 12.45 -5.65 7.97
C GLY A 372 12.08 -6.90 7.17
N ASP A 373 12.79 -8.02 7.34
CA ASP A 373 12.63 -9.24 6.54
C ASP A 373 11.84 -10.32 7.29
N ARG A 374 11.01 -9.91 8.25
CA ARG A 374 10.21 -10.80 9.10
C ARG A 374 8.77 -10.30 9.19
N ARG A 375 7.85 -11.23 9.40
CA ARG A 375 6.42 -10.99 9.63
C ARG A 375 5.97 -11.71 10.89
N ALA A 376 4.99 -11.11 11.58
CA ALA A 376 4.16 -11.81 12.53
C ALA A 376 2.70 -11.66 12.11
N GLU A 377 1.93 -12.76 12.15
CA GLU A 377 0.49 -12.72 11.90
C GLU A 377 -0.20 -11.81 12.91
N ASN A 378 -1.17 -11.04 12.42
CA ASN A 378 -1.86 -9.98 13.16
C ASN A 378 -0.96 -8.86 13.72
N LEU A 379 0.31 -8.78 13.33
CA LEU A 379 1.14 -7.59 13.57
C LEU A 379 1.27 -6.78 12.29
N PHE A 380 0.79 -5.54 12.36
CA PHE A 380 0.85 -4.55 11.29
C PHE A 380 1.72 -3.39 11.73
N GLN A 381 2.40 -2.75 10.79
CA GLN A 381 3.41 -1.74 11.09
C GLN A 381 3.12 -0.47 10.31
N PHE A 382 2.94 0.64 10.99
CA PHE A 382 2.66 1.94 10.41
C PHE A 382 3.71 2.93 10.89
N ALA A 383 4.51 3.47 9.98
CA ALA A 383 5.59 4.39 10.33
C ALA A 383 5.61 5.61 9.40
N LEU A 384 5.93 6.77 10.01
CA LEU A 384 6.30 7.98 9.27
C LEU A 384 7.81 8.02 9.02
N SER A 385 8.34 7.00 8.32
CA SER A 385 9.80 6.89 8.10
C SER A 385 10.29 7.93 7.10
N PRO A 386 11.33 8.72 7.43
CA PRO A 386 11.95 9.65 6.49
C PRO A 386 12.42 8.96 5.19
N GLU A 387 12.95 7.74 5.29
CA GLU A 387 13.41 6.94 4.16
C GLU A 387 12.28 6.64 3.17
N ASN A 388 11.06 6.40 3.66
CA ASN A 388 9.88 6.21 2.80
C ASN A 388 9.51 7.51 2.07
N GLU A 389 9.68 8.68 2.71
CA GLU A 389 9.48 9.98 2.03
C GLU A 389 10.54 10.24 0.97
N ALA A 390 11.78 9.80 1.17
CA ALA A 390 12.84 9.92 0.17
C ALA A 390 12.58 9.02 -1.05
N THR A 391 12.07 7.80 -0.83
CA THR A 391 11.58 6.91 -1.90
C THR A 391 10.44 7.58 -2.66
N GLU A 392 9.48 8.18 -1.95
CA GLU A 392 8.34 8.84 -2.58
C GLU A 392 8.75 10.09 -3.36
N ALA A 393 9.68 10.90 -2.84
CA ALA A 393 10.25 12.03 -3.56
C ALA A 393 10.91 11.59 -4.88
N ALA A 394 11.58 10.42 -4.91
CA ALA A 394 12.14 9.86 -6.13
C ALA A 394 11.04 9.42 -7.13
N ASN A 395 9.99 8.74 -6.65
CA ASN A 395 8.83 8.35 -7.47
C ASN A 395 8.21 9.57 -8.15
N THR A 396 7.83 10.55 -7.35
CA THR A 396 7.17 11.76 -7.82
C THR A 396 8.05 12.54 -8.80
N ALA A 397 9.33 12.76 -8.48
CA ALA A 397 10.23 13.48 -9.37
C ALA A 397 10.41 12.77 -10.72
N PHE A 398 10.42 11.43 -10.72
CA PHE A 398 10.47 10.64 -11.95
C PHE A 398 9.19 10.78 -12.78
N THR A 399 8.01 10.79 -12.13
CA THR A 399 6.70 11.06 -12.77
C THR A 399 6.63 12.47 -13.35
N MET A 400 7.27 13.46 -12.72
CA MET A 400 7.42 14.81 -13.26
C MET A 400 8.34 14.90 -14.50
N GLY A 401 8.88 13.77 -14.98
CA GLY A 401 9.68 13.68 -16.20
C GLY A 401 11.19 13.78 -15.97
N SER A 402 11.67 14.01 -14.73
CA SER A 402 13.10 14.07 -14.45
C SER A 402 13.77 12.70 -14.62
N ARG A 403 15.00 12.68 -15.11
CA ARG A 403 15.78 11.46 -15.38
C ARG A 403 17.22 11.53 -14.88
N ARG A 404 17.76 12.73 -14.63
CA ARG A 404 19.17 12.95 -14.28
C ARG A 404 19.28 13.76 -12.99
N ALA A 405 19.57 13.07 -11.89
CA ALA A 405 19.51 13.66 -10.56
C ALA A 405 20.89 14.01 -9.98
N LEU A 406 20.91 15.06 -9.17
CA LEU A 406 21.91 15.38 -8.18
C LEU A 406 21.31 15.17 -6.78
N ILE A 407 22.15 14.88 -5.77
CA ILE A 407 21.71 14.78 -4.37
C ILE A 407 22.54 15.72 -3.48
N LEU A 408 21.87 16.57 -2.72
CA LEU A 408 22.48 17.39 -1.66
C LEU A 408 21.88 17.03 -0.31
N TYR A 409 22.72 16.64 0.66
CA TYR A 409 22.26 16.15 1.96
C TYR A 409 23.21 16.54 3.11
N PRO A 410 22.74 16.64 4.37
CA PRO A 410 23.61 17.04 5.46
C PRO A 410 24.54 15.90 5.86
N GLN A 411 25.70 16.26 6.39
CA GLN A 411 26.57 15.32 7.08
C GLN A 411 25.83 14.68 8.27
N GLY A 412 25.94 13.36 8.40
CA GLY A 412 25.41 12.60 9.53
C GLY A 412 24.49 11.45 9.11
N ALA A 413 24.14 10.60 10.08
CA ALA A 413 23.40 9.36 9.84
C ALA A 413 22.04 9.59 9.18
N TRP A 414 21.31 10.65 9.55
CA TRP A 414 20.02 10.98 8.94
C TRP A 414 20.15 11.30 7.45
N GLY A 415 21.04 12.23 7.07
CA GLY A 415 21.28 12.58 5.67
C GLY A 415 21.73 11.38 4.82
N ASN A 416 22.61 10.54 5.37
CA ASN A 416 23.09 9.32 4.70
C ASN A 416 21.95 8.33 4.39
N ARG A 417 21.02 8.10 5.33
CA ARG A 417 19.89 7.19 5.12
C ARG A 417 18.93 7.74 4.07
N MET A 418 18.61 9.03 4.13
CA MET A 418 17.75 9.70 3.15
C MET A 418 18.32 9.63 1.73
N ALA A 419 19.60 10.01 1.57
CA ALA A 419 20.28 9.96 0.28
C ALA A 419 20.37 8.53 -0.26
N THR A 420 20.54 7.53 0.62
CA THR A 420 20.59 6.12 0.22
C THR A 420 19.24 5.62 -0.27
N ALA A 421 18.15 5.91 0.45
CA ALA A 421 16.80 5.54 0.04
C ALA A 421 16.44 6.17 -1.32
N PHE A 422 16.66 7.48 -1.48
CA PHE A 422 16.45 8.17 -2.75
C PHE A 422 17.29 7.56 -3.88
N ARG A 423 18.60 7.38 -3.67
CA ARG A 423 19.51 6.86 -4.71
C ARG A 423 19.13 5.45 -5.17
N HIS A 424 18.75 4.59 -4.23
CA HIS A 424 18.28 3.25 -4.54
C HIS A 424 17.01 3.32 -5.39
N GLN A 425 16.01 4.09 -4.94
CA GLN A 425 14.76 4.21 -5.70
C GLN A 425 14.96 4.86 -7.07
N TRP A 426 15.79 5.91 -7.17
CA TRP A 426 16.07 6.59 -8.42
C TRP A 426 16.64 5.66 -9.48
N ARG A 427 17.61 4.81 -9.10
CA ARG A 427 18.19 3.79 -9.98
C ARG A 427 17.17 2.73 -10.37
N ASN A 428 16.36 2.27 -9.42
CA ASN A 428 15.29 1.30 -9.68
C ASN A 428 14.24 1.81 -10.67
N LEU A 429 14.01 3.12 -10.67
CA LEU A 429 13.13 3.77 -11.65
C LEU A 429 13.79 3.90 -13.04
N GLY A 430 15.10 3.65 -13.17
CA GLY A 430 15.89 3.84 -14.39
C GLY A 430 16.53 5.23 -14.49
N GLY A 431 16.53 6.01 -13.40
CA GLY A 431 17.15 7.32 -13.34
C GLY A 431 18.67 7.25 -13.22
N THR A 432 19.34 8.24 -13.79
CA THR A 432 20.80 8.41 -13.71
C THR A 432 21.15 9.37 -12.57
N LEU A 433 22.17 9.03 -11.77
CA LEU A 433 22.72 9.91 -10.75
C LEU A 433 24.00 10.54 -11.29
N LEU A 434 24.02 11.86 -11.46
CA LEU A 434 25.18 12.61 -11.98
C LEU A 434 26.18 12.97 -10.88
N GLY A 435 25.70 13.11 -9.64
CA GLY A 435 26.54 13.55 -8.55
C GLY A 435 25.80 13.63 -7.22
N GLN A 436 26.58 13.67 -6.15
CA GLN A 436 26.05 13.91 -4.81
C GLN A 436 27.07 14.70 -3.98
N ALA A 437 26.59 15.51 -3.05
CA ALA A 437 27.45 16.22 -2.12
C ALA A 437 26.83 16.30 -0.73
N THR A 438 27.70 16.40 0.27
CA THR A 438 27.30 16.67 1.65
C THR A 438 27.48 18.13 2.01
N TYR A 439 26.61 18.68 2.86
CA TYR A 439 26.82 19.98 3.50
C TYR A 439 26.89 19.86 5.02
N ASN A 440 27.57 20.80 5.67
CA ASN A 440 27.55 20.91 7.12
C ASN A 440 26.35 21.79 7.54
N PRO A 441 25.36 21.27 8.27
CA PRO A 441 24.16 22.03 8.63
C PRO A 441 24.42 23.20 9.58
N ARG A 442 25.57 23.21 10.26
CA ARG A 442 25.99 24.25 11.22
C ARG A 442 26.81 25.39 10.59
N ARG A 443 27.27 25.23 9.35
CA ARG A 443 28.03 26.26 8.62
C ARG A 443 27.17 26.93 7.56
N SER A 444 27.51 28.16 7.19
CA SER A 444 26.76 28.99 6.23
C SER A 444 27.34 29.00 4.82
N SER A 445 28.54 28.42 4.61
CA SER A 445 29.18 28.40 3.28
C SER A 445 28.76 27.16 2.49
N TYR A 446 27.91 27.37 1.48
CA TYR A 446 27.42 26.32 0.57
C TYR A 446 27.92 26.50 -0.87
N ALA A 447 28.35 27.70 -1.25
CA ALA A 447 28.57 28.09 -2.64
C ALA A 447 29.61 27.21 -3.36
N ALA A 448 30.75 26.90 -2.72
CA ALA A 448 31.77 26.05 -3.33
C ALA A 448 31.26 24.62 -3.59
N THR A 449 30.56 24.04 -2.61
CA THR A 449 29.95 22.71 -2.74
C THR A 449 28.89 22.68 -3.84
N LEU A 450 28.03 23.71 -3.90
CA LEU A 450 26.97 23.83 -4.90
C LEU A 450 27.54 24.00 -6.32
N ARG A 451 28.55 24.86 -6.51
CA ARG A 451 29.22 25.03 -7.80
C ARG A 451 29.86 23.73 -8.29
N LYS A 452 30.50 22.97 -7.40
CA LYS A 452 31.07 21.67 -7.74
C LYS A 452 29.98 20.64 -8.09
N LEU A 453 28.90 20.58 -7.31
CA LEU A 453 27.81 19.63 -7.50
C LEU A 453 27.05 19.88 -8.81
N MET A 454 26.81 21.15 -9.15
CA MET A 454 26.06 21.57 -10.34
C MET A 454 26.96 21.94 -11.53
N ALA A 455 28.22 21.49 -11.53
CA ALA A 455 29.13 21.72 -12.65
C ALA A 455 28.65 21.04 -13.94
N ASP A 456 27.97 19.89 -13.82
CA ASP A 456 27.26 19.26 -14.93
C ASP A 456 25.85 19.87 -15.07
N SER A 457 25.67 20.69 -16.10
CA SER A 457 24.41 21.41 -16.38
C SER A 457 23.30 20.52 -16.94
N SER A 458 23.57 19.25 -17.21
CA SER A 458 22.59 18.31 -17.75
C SER A 458 21.64 17.71 -16.69
N ALA A 459 21.83 18.05 -15.42
CA ALA A 459 20.92 17.67 -14.34
C ALA A 459 19.56 18.34 -14.51
N ASP A 460 18.49 17.55 -14.39
CA ASP A 460 17.10 18.03 -14.44
C ASP A 460 16.40 17.94 -13.07
N LEU A 461 17.10 17.40 -12.06
CA LEU A 461 16.63 17.25 -10.69
C LEU A 461 17.76 17.44 -9.68
N LEU A 462 17.48 18.16 -8.60
CA LEU A 462 18.25 18.14 -7.37
C LEU A 462 17.36 17.64 -6.21
N PHE A 463 17.71 16.50 -5.63
CA PHE A 463 17.10 16.06 -4.38
C PHE A 463 17.80 16.72 -3.19
N LEU A 464 17.05 17.56 -2.46
CA LEU A 464 17.52 18.28 -1.29
C LEU A 464 17.03 17.61 -0.01
N VAL A 465 17.95 17.03 0.75
CA VAL A 465 17.67 16.61 2.12
C VAL A 465 18.02 17.78 3.04
N ALA A 466 17.02 18.41 3.65
CA ALA A 466 17.22 19.50 4.59
C ALA A 466 16.07 19.59 5.59
N THR A 467 16.33 20.18 6.75
CA THR A 467 15.27 20.69 7.63
C THR A 467 14.93 22.14 7.25
N ALA A 468 13.86 22.70 7.79
CA ALA A 468 13.39 24.05 7.44
C ALA A 468 14.48 25.14 7.47
N GLU A 469 15.26 25.25 8.56
CA GLU A 469 16.27 26.33 8.66
C GLU A 469 17.43 26.19 7.65
N PRO A 470 18.09 25.03 7.50
CA PRO A 470 19.05 24.84 6.41
C PRO A 470 18.44 25.06 5.03
N ALA A 471 17.22 24.60 4.78
CA ALA A 471 16.57 24.79 3.47
C ALA A 471 16.40 26.26 3.13
N ARG A 472 15.94 27.09 4.08
CA ARG A 472 15.77 28.56 3.90
C ARG A 472 17.06 29.27 3.55
N ARG A 473 18.21 28.75 3.98
CA ARG A 473 19.53 29.30 3.66
C ARG A 473 20.09 28.76 2.34
N ILE A 474 19.94 27.46 2.09
CA ILE A 474 20.61 26.78 0.97
C ILE A 474 19.85 27.00 -0.34
N TYR A 475 18.52 26.98 -0.32
CA TYR A 475 17.71 26.98 -1.53
C TYR A 475 17.87 28.24 -2.41
N PRO A 476 17.99 29.47 -1.87
CA PRO A 476 18.30 30.64 -2.70
C PRO A 476 19.63 30.53 -3.44
N HIS A 477 20.66 29.93 -2.83
CA HIS A 477 21.93 29.68 -3.49
C HIS A 477 21.85 28.58 -4.55
N ILE A 478 20.96 27.60 -4.36
CA ILE A 478 20.65 26.63 -5.42
C ILE A 478 20.02 27.36 -6.60
N GLN A 479 18.99 28.17 -6.36
CA GLN A 479 18.29 28.91 -7.42
C GLN A 479 19.22 29.84 -8.20
N SER A 480 20.19 30.48 -7.54
CA SER A 480 21.15 31.37 -8.22
C SER A 480 22.17 30.64 -9.10
N LEU A 481 22.38 29.33 -8.89
CA LEU A 481 23.38 28.51 -9.60
C LEU A 481 22.73 27.46 -10.53
N ALA A 482 21.45 27.18 -10.34
CA ALA A 482 20.75 26.12 -11.02
C ALA A 482 20.69 26.38 -12.54
N PRO A 483 21.01 25.39 -13.39
CA PRO A 483 20.75 25.49 -14.82
C PRO A 483 19.25 25.62 -15.08
N ALA A 484 18.90 26.18 -16.24
CA ALA A 484 17.51 26.34 -16.65
C ALA A 484 16.79 24.98 -16.63
N GLY A 485 15.62 24.93 -15.98
CA GLY A 485 14.79 23.72 -15.91
C GLY A 485 15.13 22.75 -14.76
N LEU A 486 16.17 22.99 -13.96
CA LEU A 486 16.47 22.16 -12.78
C LEU A 486 15.33 22.27 -11.74
N LYS A 487 14.68 21.15 -11.45
CA LYS A 487 13.69 21.06 -10.37
C LYS A 487 14.40 20.71 -9.06
N VAL A 488 13.99 21.32 -7.95
CA VAL A 488 14.48 20.95 -6.62
C VAL A 488 13.34 20.31 -5.85
N VAL A 489 13.53 19.07 -5.42
CA VAL A 489 12.55 18.29 -4.65
C VAL A 489 13.15 17.92 -3.30
N ALA A 490 12.36 18.06 -2.23
CA ALA A 490 12.73 17.71 -0.87
C ALA A 490 11.69 16.80 -0.21
N THR A 491 11.95 16.43 1.05
CA THR A 491 10.96 15.73 1.90
C THR A 491 10.28 16.70 2.86
N SER A 492 9.27 16.25 3.61
CA SER A 492 8.43 17.08 4.48
C SER A 492 9.19 17.91 5.53
N HIS A 493 10.45 17.56 5.80
CA HIS A 493 11.31 18.17 6.81
C HIS A 493 11.68 19.63 6.50
N VAL A 494 11.57 20.05 5.23
CA VAL A 494 11.76 21.46 4.85
C VAL A 494 10.61 22.35 5.32
N TYR A 495 9.46 21.76 5.66
CA TYR A 495 8.31 22.48 6.18
C TYR A 495 8.13 22.21 7.67
N SER A 496 8.24 23.28 8.47
CA SER A 496 8.10 23.26 9.94
C SER A 496 6.69 22.85 10.42
N GLY A 497 5.72 22.86 9.50
CA GLY A 497 4.30 22.67 9.79
C GLY A 497 3.55 23.96 10.12
N ARG A 498 4.23 25.11 10.17
CA ARG A 498 3.61 26.42 10.27
C ARG A 498 4.24 27.34 9.24
N PHE A 499 3.46 27.77 8.26
CA PHE A 499 3.91 28.73 7.27
C PHE A 499 4.17 30.09 7.92
N ASP A 500 5.34 30.63 7.65
CA ASP A 500 5.76 31.96 8.06
C ASP A 500 6.17 32.73 6.80
N PRO A 501 5.34 33.69 6.33
CA PRO A 501 5.62 34.40 5.08
C PRO A 501 7.00 35.09 5.03
N ALA A 502 7.50 35.60 6.17
CA ALA A 502 8.78 36.28 6.20
C ALA A 502 9.94 35.28 6.13
N ARG A 503 9.84 34.17 6.88
CA ARG A 503 10.92 33.18 6.98
C ARG A 503 10.92 32.16 5.85
N ASP A 504 9.76 31.85 5.27
CA ASP A 504 9.60 30.87 4.20
C ASP A 504 9.60 31.48 2.80
N ARG A 505 9.61 32.83 2.66
CA ARG A 505 9.80 33.51 1.36
C ARG A 505 10.98 32.95 0.54
N PRO A 506 12.16 32.66 1.14
CA PRO A 506 13.27 32.09 0.40
C PRO A 506 12.99 30.71 -0.21
N LEU A 507 11.97 29.98 0.26
CA LEU A 507 11.62 28.64 -0.21
C LEU A 507 10.67 28.65 -1.41
N ILE A 508 10.15 29.80 -1.85
CA ILE A 508 9.18 29.88 -2.94
C ILE A 508 9.70 29.15 -4.19
N GLY A 509 8.89 28.22 -4.69
CA GLY A 509 9.21 27.37 -5.83
C GLY A 509 9.78 26.00 -5.47
N LEU A 510 10.25 25.77 -4.23
CA LEU A 510 10.76 24.48 -3.78
C LEU A 510 9.64 23.44 -3.76
N TYR A 511 9.87 22.30 -4.41
CA TYR A 511 8.96 21.15 -4.34
C TYR A 511 9.32 20.27 -3.15
N PHE A 512 8.31 19.65 -2.54
CA PHE A 512 8.53 18.64 -1.52
C PHE A 512 7.32 17.71 -1.40
N VAL A 513 7.53 16.49 -0.89
CA VAL A 513 6.42 15.58 -0.57
C VAL A 513 6.01 15.73 0.89
N ASP A 514 4.70 15.70 1.17
CA ASP A 514 4.15 15.76 2.53
C ASP A 514 2.80 15.04 2.61
N ILE A 515 2.28 14.89 3.81
CA ILE A 515 0.95 14.33 4.03
C ILE A 515 -0.14 15.32 3.59
N PRO A 516 -1.27 14.84 3.01
CA PRO A 516 -2.37 15.69 2.57
C PRO A 516 -2.88 16.64 3.66
N TRP A 517 -2.93 16.18 4.91
CA TRP A 517 -3.43 16.98 6.03
C TRP A 517 -2.60 18.25 6.32
N MET A 518 -1.33 18.29 5.89
CA MET A 518 -0.48 19.49 6.04
C MET A 518 -0.71 20.51 4.92
N LEU A 519 -1.36 20.11 3.83
CA LEU A 519 -1.52 20.89 2.59
C LEU A 519 -2.98 21.32 2.36
N ASP A 520 -3.94 20.59 2.94
CA ASP A 520 -5.37 20.82 2.77
C ASP A 520 -5.86 21.99 3.62
N ARG A 521 -5.90 23.19 3.01
CA ARG A 521 -6.29 24.45 3.66
C ARG A 521 -7.77 24.79 3.56
N ASN A 522 -8.51 24.13 2.68
CA ASN A 522 -9.92 24.43 2.39
C ASN A 522 -10.87 23.36 2.94
N ALA A 523 -10.33 22.44 3.72
CA ALA A 523 -11.07 21.37 4.38
C ALA A 523 -12.13 21.88 5.36
N ASP A 524 -13.31 21.28 5.32
CA ASP A 524 -14.49 21.64 6.11
C ASP A 524 -15.02 20.50 6.99
N GLY A 525 -14.24 19.45 7.19
CA GLY A 525 -14.58 18.29 8.03
C GLY A 525 -14.15 18.50 9.48
N PRO A 526 -14.69 17.69 10.41
CA PRO A 526 -14.39 17.80 11.84
C PRO A 526 -12.91 17.54 12.17
N LEU A 527 -12.22 16.75 11.35
CA LEU A 527 -10.78 16.48 11.48
C LEU A 527 -9.90 17.35 10.58
N SER A 528 -10.48 18.35 9.91
CA SER A 528 -9.69 19.32 9.15
C SER A 528 -8.67 19.99 10.05
N ARG A 529 -7.45 20.14 9.53
CA ARG A 529 -6.36 20.77 10.28
C ARG A 529 -6.74 22.18 10.74
N GLN A 530 -7.42 22.94 9.88
CA GLN A 530 -7.88 24.29 10.17
C GLN A 530 -8.82 24.35 11.40
N ARG A 531 -9.79 23.44 11.52
CA ARG A 531 -10.70 23.41 12.68
C ARG A 531 -10.03 22.95 13.97
N LEU A 532 -9.05 22.06 13.84
CA LEU A 532 -8.30 21.56 14.99
C LEU A 532 -7.20 22.53 15.46
N MET A 533 -6.85 23.55 14.65
CA MET A 533 -5.92 24.59 15.09
C MET A 533 -6.42 25.26 16.37
N GLY A 534 -5.51 25.45 17.33
CA GLY A 534 -5.83 26.04 18.64
C GLY A 534 -6.38 25.05 19.66
N THR A 535 -6.85 23.87 19.26
CA THR A 535 -7.35 22.84 20.21
C THR A 535 -6.22 22.10 20.94
N SER A 536 -5.05 21.98 20.30
CA SER A 536 -3.84 21.41 20.90
C SER A 536 -2.60 21.96 20.19
N MET A 537 -1.51 22.11 20.96
CA MET A 537 -0.19 22.40 20.40
C MET A 537 0.31 21.32 19.44
N SER A 538 -0.14 20.07 19.59
CA SER A 538 0.29 18.94 18.74
C SER A 538 -0.24 19.01 17.31
N VAL A 539 -1.28 19.81 17.05
CA VAL A 539 -1.87 20.05 15.72
C VAL A 539 -0.99 20.98 14.87
N ALA A 540 -0.11 21.74 15.53
CA ALA A 540 0.85 22.66 14.92
C ALA A 540 2.28 22.11 14.95
N GLY A 541 3.15 22.69 14.13
CA GLY A 541 4.58 22.43 14.17
C GLY A 541 4.98 20.99 13.78
N PRO A 542 6.15 20.52 14.27
CA PRO A 542 6.71 19.22 13.87
C PRO A 542 5.87 17.99 14.28
N LEU A 543 5.06 18.10 15.33
CA LEU A 543 4.25 17.00 15.86
C LEU A 543 2.94 16.78 15.09
N ALA A 544 2.54 17.73 14.25
CA ALA A 544 1.29 17.68 13.47
C ALA A 544 1.15 16.38 12.66
N ARG A 545 2.24 15.86 12.09
CA ARG A 545 2.21 14.61 11.32
C ARG A 545 1.93 13.38 12.19
N LEU A 546 2.39 13.38 13.45
CA LEU A 546 2.09 12.33 14.42
C LEU A 546 0.66 12.42 14.94
N TYR A 547 0.11 13.64 15.03
CA TYR A 547 -1.31 13.82 15.29
C TYR A 547 -2.17 13.21 14.17
N ALA A 548 -1.84 13.50 12.91
CA ALA A 548 -2.49 12.87 11.75
C ALA A 548 -2.33 11.34 11.74
N MET A 549 -1.16 10.83 12.14
CA MET A 549 -0.93 9.40 12.32
C MET A 549 -1.84 8.79 13.40
N GLY A 550 -2.12 9.51 14.48
CA GLY A 550 -3.09 9.09 15.49
C GLY A 550 -4.50 8.98 14.92
N ILE A 551 -4.91 9.93 14.07
CA ILE A 551 -6.20 9.86 13.37
C ILE A 551 -6.29 8.60 12.51
N ASP A 552 -5.29 8.38 11.65
CA ASP A 552 -5.27 7.23 10.76
C ASP A 552 -5.13 5.91 11.51
N ALA A 553 -4.42 5.88 12.64
CA ALA A 553 -4.29 4.69 13.48
C ALA A 553 -5.63 4.28 14.08
N TYR A 554 -6.43 5.24 14.57
CA TYR A 554 -7.80 4.98 15.01
C TYR A 554 -8.64 4.42 13.85
N ARG A 555 -8.58 5.05 12.69
CA ARG A 555 -9.40 4.64 11.54
C ARG A 555 -9.00 3.29 10.95
N LEU A 556 -7.71 2.96 10.93
CA LEU A 556 -7.22 1.75 10.28
C LEU A 556 -7.41 0.49 11.10
N ALA A 557 -7.46 0.58 12.44
CA ALA A 557 -7.44 -0.59 13.32
C ALA A 557 -8.46 -1.70 12.96
N PRO A 558 -9.74 -1.41 12.68
CA PRO A 558 -10.71 -2.44 12.31
C PRO A 558 -10.54 -2.97 10.88
N HIS A 559 -9.81 -2.25 10.02
CA HIS A 559 -9.62 -2.63 8.61
C HIS A 559 -8.35 -3.45 8.35
N LEU A 560 -7.47 -3.63 9.35
CA LEU A 560 -6.15 -4.25 9.15
C LEU A 560 -6.23 -5.67 8.59
N THR A 561 -7.12 -6.50 9.15
CA THR A 561 -7.29 -7.89 8.73
C THR A 561 -7.79 -7.96 7.30
N GLU A 562 -8.75 -7.13 6.93
CA GLU A 562 -9.28 -7.05 5.57
C GLU A 562 -8.20 -6.58 4.58
N MET A 563 -7.49 -5.49 4.90
CA MET A 563 -6.38 -4.98 4.09
C MET A 563 -5.29 -6.02 3.88
N SER A 564 -5.03 -6.88 4.88
CA SER A 564 -4.02 -7.94 4.79
C SER A 564 -4.42 -9.06 3.82
N ARG A 565 -5.72 -9.28 3.62
CA ARG A 565 -6.28 -10.31 2.73
C ARG A 565 -6.50 -9.76 1.33
N ASN A 566 -6.81 -8.47 1.21
CA ASN A 566 -7.06 -7.81 -0.07
C ASN A 566 -5.86 -6.97 -0.52
N ARG A 567 -5.04 -7.53 -1.41
CA ARG A 567 -3.88 -6.84 -2.02
C ARG A 567 -4.26 -5.53 -2.71
N GLY A 568 -5.47 -5.45 -3.27
CA GLY A 568 -5.98 -4.26 -3.95
C GLY A 568 -6.38 -3.14 -3.01
N ALA A 569 -6.53 -3.40 -1.71
CA ALA A 569 -7.05 -2.46 -0.73
C ALA A 569 -6.25 -1.15 -0.70
N PHE A 570 -6.99 -0.04 -0.69
CA PHE A 570 -6.44 1.29 -0.63
C PHE A 570 -7.35 2.21 0.15
N TYR A 571 -6.77 2.89 1.13
CA TYR A 571 -7.48 3.65 2.13
C TYR A 571 -7.03 5.12 2.09
N PRO A 572 -7.93 6.10 1.98
CA PRO A 572 -7.58 7.52 2.01
C PRO A 572 -7.35 7.98 3.45
N GLY A 573 -6.09 8.23 3.81
CA GLY A 573 -5.69 8.69 5.15
C GLY A 573 -5.26 10.16 5.19
N GLN A 574 -5.22 10.72 6.40
CA GLN A 574 -4.65 12.04 6.66
C GLN A 574 -3.13 12.08 6.44
N THR A 575 -2.48 10.93 6.59
CA THR A 575 -1.05 10.72 6.36
C THR A 575 -0.69 10.32 4.93
N GLY A 576 -1.68 10.32 4.02
CA GLY A 576 -1.54 9.92 2.63
C GLY A 576 -2.48 8.78 2.24
N GLY A 577 -2.37 8.33 1.00
CA GLY A 577 -3.02 7.10 0.57
C GLY A 577 -2.36 5.88 1.20
N LEU A 578 -3.12 5.05 1.91
CA LEU A 578 -2.62 3.95 2.73
C LEU A 578 -2.91 2.60 2.06
N SER A 579 -1.88 1.77 1.95
CA SER A 579 -1.98 0.39 1.45
C SER A 579 -1.09 -0.51 2.29
N MET A 580 -1.20 -1.83 2.15
CA MET A 580 -0.44 -2.78 2.96
C MET A 580 0.44 -3.68 2.09
N ASP A 581 1.73 -3.76 2.43
CA ASP A 581 2.65 -4.68 1.77
C ASP A 581 2.49 -6.13 2.28
N PRO A 582 3.10 -7.13 1.62
CA PRO A 582 3.02 -8.52 2.04
C PRO A 582 3.54 -8.86 3.43
N LEU A 583 4.30 -7.98 4.09
CA LEU A 583 4.79 -8.18 5.46
C LEU A 583 3.93 -7.44 6.50
N GLY A 584 2.78 -6.87 6.09
CA GLY A 584 1.90 -6.13 6.99
C GLY A 584 2.36 -4.71 7.27
N ARG A 585 3.26 -4.14 6.44
CA ARG A 585 3.70 -2.74 6.59
C ARG A 585 2.79 -1.82 5.78
N ILE A 586 2.32 -0.77 6.42
CA ILE A 586 1.53 0.28 5.78
C ILE A 586 2.44 1.14 4.91
N LYS A 587 2.18 1.13 3.60
CA LYS A 587 2.80 2.02 2.61
C LYS A 587 1.93 3.25 2.43
N ARG A 588 2.58 4.42 2.36
CA ARG A 588 1.92 5.72 2.21
C ARG A 588 2.26 6.32 0.86
N GLN A 589 1.24 6.85 0.18
CA GLN A 589 1.40 7.72 -0.99
C GLN A 589 1.24 9.17 -0.53
N LEU A 590 2.25 10.00 -0.77
CA LEU A 590 2.27 11.38 -0.30
C LEU A 590 1.83 12.35 -1.40
N THR A 591 1.50 13.57 -1.00
CA THR A 591 1.15 14.63 -1.95
C THR A 591 2.39 15.45 -2.28
N LEU A 592 2.61 15.69 -3.57
CA LEU A 592 3.59 16.67 -4.02
C LEU A 592 3.08 18.08 -3.72
N ALA A 593 3.89 18.85 -2.99
CA ALA A 593 3.64 20.23 -2.67
C ALA A 593 4.70 21.14 -3.29
N ARG A 594 4.35 22.42 -3.41
CA ARG A 594 5.26 23.51 -3.78
C ARG A 594 5.05 24.68 -2.83
N PHE A 595 6.14 25.29 -2.37
CA PHE A 595 6.05 26.56 -1.66
C PHE A 595 5.60 27.68 -2.60
N THR A 596 4.55 28.40 -2.22
CA THR A 596 4.06 29.62 -2.91
C THR A 596 4.16 30.82 -1.96
N ALA A 597 3.91 32.02 -2.47
CA ALA A 597 3.85 33.23 -1.64
C ALA A 597 2.78 33.15 -0.54
N GLN A 598 1.74 32.34 -0.74
CA GLN A 598 0.65 32.15 0.21
C GLN A 598 0.87 30.93 1.13
N GLY A 599 1.96 30.17 0.94
CA GLY A 599 2.29 28.97 1.69
C GLY A 599 2.42 27.72 0.81
N PRO A 600 2.74 26.55 1.42
CA PRO A 600 2.72 25.29 0.69
C PRO A 600 1.35 24.98 0.11
N ARG A 601 1.31 24.58 -1.16
CA ARG A 601 0.12 24.08 -1.85
C ARG A 601 0.44 22.81 -2.64
N PRO A 602 -0.54 21.94 -2.91
CA PRO A 602 -0.36 20.85 -3.88
C PRO A 602 0.20 21.39 -5.20
N ALA A 603 1.25 20.76 -5.73
CA ALA A 603 2.02 21.29 -6.86
C ALA A 603 1.26 21.35 -8.20
N ASP A 604 0.12 20.66 -8.28
CA ASP A 604 -0.73 20.56 -9.46
C ASP A 604 -1.96 21.50 -9.41
N GLU A 605 -2.05 22.36 -8.39
CA GLU A 605 -2.92 23.53 -8.43
C GLU A 605 -2.26 24.59 -9.32
N ALA A 606 -3.02 25.16 -10.26
CA ALA A 606 -2.51 26.25 -11.10
C ALA A 606 -1.94 27.36 -10.20
N PRO A 607 -0.78 27.96 -10.56
CA PRO A 607 -0.32 29.13 -9.83
C PRO A 607 -1.38 30.22 -9.93
N ASP A 608 -1.77 30.79 -8.79
CA ASP A 608 -2.63 31.97 -8.70
C ASP A 608 -2.02 33.15 -9.46
#